data_AF-A0A7W1ZXW3-F1
#
_entry.id   AF-A0A7W1ZXW3-F1
#
_cell.length_a   1.000
_cell.length_b   1.000
_cell.length_c   1.000
_cell.angle_alpha   90.00
_cell.angle_beta   90.00
_cell.angle_gamma   90.00
#
_symmetry.space_group_name_H-M   'P 1'
#
loop_
_entity.id
_entity.type
_entity.pdbx_description
1 polymer ?
#
loop_
_entity_poly.entity_id
_entity_poly.type
_entity_poly.pdbx_seq_one_letter_code
_entity_poly.pdbx_strand_id
1 'polypeptide(L)'
;MQSVNVRISSQSYQILKSLSEEKGKSMQSVIDEAIEDLRRRKILEATDEAFSTLKADKKAWKEELNERELWENTLSDGVETE
;
A
#
# COMPACT_ATOMS: atom_id res chain seq x y z
N MET A 1 3.39 -25.57 1.03
CA MET A 1 2.33 -24.63 0.58
C MET A 1 1.35 -25.41 -0.27
N GLN A 2 0.04 -25.21 -0.08
CA GLN A 2 -0.98 -25.79 -0.95
C GLN A 2 -1.12 -24.91 -2.20
N SER A 3 -1.19 -25.52 -3.38
CA SER A 3 -1.45 -24.82 -4.63
C SER A 3 -2.93 -24.95 -5.00
N VAL A 4 -3.51 -23.85 -5.49
CA VAL A 4 -4.90 -23.79 -5.96
C VAL A 4 -4.88 -23.30 -7.41
N ASN A 5 -5.73 -23.88 -8.26
CA ASN A 5 -5.85 -23.46 -9.65
C ASN A 5 -6.90 -22.36 -9.79
N VAL A 6 -6.48 -21.18 -10.27
CA VAL A 6 -7.37 -20.05 -10.58
C VAL A 6 -7.45 -19.90 -12.10
N ARG A 7 -8.66 -19.72 -12.62
CA ARG A 7 -8.86 -19.44 -14.05
C ARG A 7 -8.56 -17.97 -14.33
N ILE A 8 -7.71 -17.72 -15.31
CA ILE A 8 -7.39 -16.39 -15.83
C ILE A 8 -7.56 -16.37 -17.35
N SER A 9 -7.66 -15.19 -17.95
CA SER A 9 -7.73 -15.06 -19.40
C SER A 9 -6.43 -15.53 -20.06
N SER A 10 -6.50 -16.00 -21.32
CA SER A 10 -5.31 -16.38 -22.09
C SER A 10 -4.32 -15.22 -22.22
N GLN A 11 -4.82 -13.99 -22.33
CA GLN A 11 -3.97 -12.78 -22.38
C GLN A 11 -3.24 -12.56 -21.06
N SER A 12 -3.95 -12.64 -19.92
CA SER A 12 -3.34 -12.51 -18.59
C SER A 12 -2.28 -13.57 -18.33
N TYR A 13 -2.50 -14.80 -18.80
CA TYR A 13 -1.51 -15.88 -18.72
C TYR A 13 -0.24 -15.55 -19.49
N GLN A 14 -0.34 -15.02 -20.72
CA GLN A 14 0.85 -14.62 -21.49
C GLN A 14 1.62 -13.49 -20.79
N ILE A 15 0.93 -12.49 -20.26
CA ILE A 15 1.56 -11.41 -19.48
C ILE A 15 2.28 -11.98 -18.25
N LEU A 16 1.62 -12.85 -17.50
CA LEU A 16 2.20 -13.49 -16.32
C LEU A 16 3.45 -14.31 -16.67
N LYS A 17 3.43 -15.01 -17.80
CA LYS A 17 4.58 -15.75 -18.32
C LYS A 17 5.76 -14.82 -18.61
N SER A 18 5.53 -13.74 -19.36
CA SER A 18 6.58 -12.77 -19.67
C SER A 18 7.16 -12.13 -18.40
N LEU A 19 6.32 -11.77 -17.43
CA LEU A 19 6.77 -11.20 -16.15
C LEU A 19 7.59 -12.19 -15.32
N SER A 20 7.21 -13.47 -15.34
CA SER A 20 7.94 -14.56 -14.68
C SER A 20 9.33 -14.74 -15.28
N GLU A 21 9.43 -14.73 -16.61
CA GLU A 21 10.70 -14.83 -17.35
C GLU A 21 11.59 -13.60 -17.10
N GLU A 22 11.03 -12.38 -17.16
CA GLU A 22 11.75 -11.12 -16.92
C GLU A 22 12.31 -11.04 -15.49
N LYS A 23 11.50 -11.44 -14.49
CA LYS A 23 11.89 -11.37 -13.07
C LYS A 23 12.74 -12.57 -12.63
N GLY A 24 12.86 -13.62 -13.43
CA GLY A 24 13.52 -14.87 -13.05
C GLY A 24 12.82 -15.59 -11.88
N LYS A 25 11.50 -15.41 -11.73
CA LYS A 25 10.69 -15.94 -10.62
C LYS A 25 9.63 -16.88 -11.15
N SER A 26 9.08 -17.75 -10.30
CA SER A 26 7.92 -18.57 -10.69
C SER A 26 6.69 -17.69 -10.92
N MET A 27 5.79 -18.12 -11.81
CA MET A 27 4.50 -17.45 -12.02
C MET A 27 3.70 -17.29 -10.73
N GLN A 28 3.79 -18.27 -9.82
CA GLN A 28 3.15 -18.19 -8.51
C GLN A 28 3.72 -17.04 -7.66
N SER A 29 5.05 -16.92 -7.58
CA SER A 29 5.70 -15.82 -6.86
C SER A 29 5.33 -14.45 -7.44
N VAL A 30 5.20 -14.35 -8.77
CA VAL A 30 4.77 -13.11 -9.42
C VAL A 30 3.32 -12.77 -9.08
N ILE A 31 2.43 -13.77 -9.02
CA ILE A 31 1.05 -13.56 -8.55
C ILE A 31 1.03 -13.10 -7.10
N ASP A 32 1.78 -13.76 -6.21
CA ASP A 32 1.83 -13.43 -4.80
C ASP A 32 2.33 -11.98 -4.58
N GLU A 33 3.40 -11.59 -5.28
CA GLU A 33 3.89 -10.21 -5.27
C GLU A 33 2.86 -9.21 -5.79
N ALA A 34 2.20 -9.50 -6.91
CA ALA A 34 1.19 -8.62 -7.49
C ALA A 34 -0.03 -8.44 -6.57
N ILE A 35 -0.44 -9.49 -5.85
CA ILE A 35 -1.52 -9.44 -4.87
C ILE A 35 -1.10 -8.58 -3.68
N GLU A 36 0.12 -8.75 -3.16
CA GLU A 36 0.62 -7.93 -2.05
C GLU A 36 0.75 -6.45 -2.44
N ASP A 37 1.21 -6.15 -3.65
CA ASP A 37 1.26 -4.77 -4.16
C ASP A 37 -0.13 -4.17 -4.31
N LEU A 38 -1.11 -4.94 -4.79
CA LEU A 38 -2.50 -4.50 -4.86
C LEU A 38 -3.06 -4.24 -3.45
N ARG A 39 -2.79 -5.14 -2.50
CA ARG A 39 -3.22 -5.00 -1.10
C ARG A 39 -2.66 -3.73 -0.47
N ARG A 40 -1.36 -3.47 -0.63
CA ARG A 40 -0.70 -2.25 -0.12
C ARG A 40 -1.28 -0.99 -0.75
N ARG A 41 -1.49 -0.98 -2.07
CA ARG A 41 -2.12 0.15 -2.76
C ARG A 41 -3.53 0.42 -2.25
N LYS A 42 -4.34 -0.62 -2.04
CA LYS A 42 -5.71 -0.48 -1.52
C LYS A 42 -5.74 0.14 -0.12
N ILE A 43 -4.78 -0.17 0.74
CA ILE A 43 -4.66 0.46 2.06
C ILE A 43 -4.38 1.96 1.91
N LEU A 44 -3.45 2.33 1.03
CA LEU A 44 -3.11 3.74 0.80
C LEU A 44 -4.27 4.52 0.17
N GLU A 45 -4.96 3.94 -0.81
CA GLU A 45 -6.15 4.52 -1.43
C GLU A 45 -7.26 4.78 -0.39
N ALA A 46 -7.55 3.79 0.47
CA ALA A 46 -8.55 3.95 1.53
C ALA A 46 -8.14 5.00 2.57
N THR A 47 -6.84 5.10 2.86
CA THR A 47 -6.29 6.10 3.77
C THR A 47 -6.44 7.50 3.19
N ASP A 48 -6.10 7.68 1.91
CA ASP A 48 -6.24 8.95 1.19
C ASP A 48 -7.71 9.40 1.11
N GLU A 49 -8.63 8.47 0.85
CA GLU A 49 -10.07 8.73 0.87
C GLU A 49 -10.52 9.18 2.27
N ALA A 50 -10.11 8.48 3.32
CA ALA A 50 -10.45 8.83 4.70
C ALA A 50 -9.92 10.23 5.08
N PHE A 51 -8.68 10.56 4.71
CA PHE A 51 -8.12 11.90 4.93
C PHE A 51 -8.81 12.97 4.08
N SER A 52 -9.24 12.64 2.87
CA SER A 52 -10.02 13.55 2.02
C SER A 52 -11.37 13.87 2.64
N THR A 53 -12.06 12.86 3.19
CA THR A 53 -13.29 13.05 3.96
C THR A 53 -13.05 13.88 5.22
N LEU A 54 -11.98 13.59 5.98
CA LEU A 54 -11.62 14.34 7.18
C LEU A 54 -11.34 15.83 6.88
N LYS A 55 -10.57 16.12 5.82
CA LYS A 55 -10.26 17.49 5.38
C LYS A 55 -11.48 18.30 4.95
N ALA A 56 -12.53 17.63 4.45
CA ALA A 56 -13.77 18.29 4.09
C ALA A 56 -14.54 18.81 5.32
N ASP A 57 -14.38 18.16 6.49
CA ASP A 57 -14.87 18.66 7.77
C ASP A 57 -13.84 19.61 8.40
N LYS A 58 -14.06 20.91 8.26
CA LYS A 58 -13.16 21.96 8.78
C LYS A 58 -12.93 21.86 10.29
N LYS A 59 -13.90 21.39 11.08
CA LYS A 59 -13.75 21.28 12.52
C LYS A 59 -12.85 20.10 12.87
N ALA A 60 -13.18 18.92 12.34
CA ALA A 60 -12.41 17.71 12.56
C ALA A 60 -10.97 17.83 12.01
N TRP A 61 -10.81 18.49 10.85
CA TRP A 61 -9.49 18.76 10.28
C TRP A 61 -8.63 19.67 11.16
N LYS A 62 -9.23 20.69 11.77
CA LYS A 62 -8.51 21.56 12.72
C LYS A 62 -8.09 20.81 13.97
N GLU A 63 -8.93 19.91 14.48
CA GLU A 63 -8.61 19.05 15.62
C GLU A 63 -7.42 18.13 15.31
N GLU A 64 -7.41 17.48 14.14
CA GLU A 64 -6.29 16.63 13.71
C GLU A 64 -4.99 17.42 13.54
N LEU A 65 -5.03 18.62 12.96
CA LEU A 65 -3.83 19.46 12.82
C LEU A 65 -3.25 19.88 14.18
N ASN A 66 -4.12 20.27 15.13
CA ASN A 66 -3.67 20.62 16.48
C ASN A 66 -3.04 19.40 17.19
N GLU A 67 -3.63 18.22 17.02
CA GLU A 67 -3.04 16.98 17.52
C GLU A 67 -1.68 16.75 16.87
N ARG A 68 -1.58 16.83 15.54
CA ARG A 68 -0.33 16.64 14.81
C ARG A 68 0.76 17.60 15.27
N GLU A 69 0.45 18.88 15.47
CA GLU A 69 1.38 19.87 16.03
C GLU A 69 1.87 19.48 17.44
N LEU A 70 1.02 18.85 18.25
CA LEU A 70 1.42 18.34 19.56
C LEU A 70 2.46 17.22 19.41
N TRP A 71 2.24 16.28 18.47
CA TRP A 71 3.16 15.18 18.18
C TRP A 71 4.49 15.65 17.57
N GLU A 72 4.50 16.72 16.77
CA GLU A 72 5.74 17.28 16.21
C GLU A 72 6.73 17.72 17.32
N ASN A 73 6.26 18.03 18.53
CA ASN A 73 7.15 18.37 19.65
C ASN A 73 8.03 17.20 20.11
N THR A 74 7.67 15.96 19.81
CA THR A 74 8.46 14.76 20.16
C THR A 74 9.37 14.30 19.01
N LEU A 75 9.42 15.03 17.89
CA LEU A 75 10.19 14.65 16.71
C LEU A 75 11.70 14.49 16.99
N SER A 76 12.24 15.28 17.92
CA SER A 76 13.66 15.25 18.30
C SER A 76 13.97 14.31 19.47
N ASP A 77 12.96 13.65 20.05
CA ASP A 77 13.16 12.79 21.20
C ASP A 77 14.03 11.58 20.83
N GLY A 78 15.14 11.40 21.54
CA GLY A 78 16.08 10.30 21.32
C GLY A 78 16.98 10.44 20.09
N VAL A 79 16.95 11.59 19.39
CA VAL A 79 17.91 11.91 18.32
C VAL A 79 19.08 12.68 18.93
N GLU A 80 20.26 12.06 18.99
CA GLU A 80 21.50 12.78 19.31
C GLU A 80 21.79 13.78 18.18
N THR A 81 22.04 15.04 18.55
CA THR A 81 22.47 16.05 17.58
C THR A 81 23.90 15.72 17.15
N GLU A 82 24.12 15.49 15.84
CA GLU A 82 25.46 15.33 15.25
C GLU A 82 26.36 16.55 15.49
#